data_AF-A0A3D3LHG2-F1
#
_entry.id   AF-A0A3D3LHG2-F1
#
_cell.length_a   1.000
_cell.length_b   1.000
_cell.length_c   1.000
_cell.angle_alpha   90.00
_cell.angle_beta   90.00
_cell.angle_gamma   90.00
#
_symmetry.space_group_name_H-M   'P 1'
#
loop_
_entity.id
_entity.type
_entity.pdbx_description
1 polymer ?
#
loop_
_entity_poly.entity_id
_entity_poly.type
_entity_poly.pdbx_seq_one_letter_code
_entity_poly.pdbx_strand_id
1 'polypeptide(L)' 'MSTVSEIAFAARELTLEEQRALLSRLTSNLKAEESKSAVKERVFGLGKGKWQASDDFDAPLPDEFWLGRDA' A
#
# COMPACT_ATOMS: atom_id res chain seq x y z
N MET A 1 -28.98 -19.90 -10.03
CA MET A 1 -28.08 -19.13 -10.91
C MET A 1 -26.72 -19.05 -10.23
N SER A 2 -25.80 -19.94 -10.59
CA SER A 2 -24.46 -19.99 -9.99
C SER A 2 -23.50 -19.29 -10.95
N THR A 3 -23.33 -17.99 -10.77
CA THR A 3 -22.50 -17.12 -11.62
C THR A 3 -21.04 -17.60 -11.68
N VAL A 4 -20.56 -18.23 -10.60
CA VAL A 4 -19.19 -18.77 -10.52
C VAL A 4 -19.03 -20.01 -11.39
N SER A 5 -20.04 -20.87 -11.46
CA SER A 5 -20.00 -22.10 -12.25
C SER A 5 -19.99 -21.80 -13.75
N GLU A 6 -20.73 -20.78 -14.18
CA GLU A 6 -20.77 -20.33 -15.58
C GLU A 6 -19.42 -19.73 -16.01
N ILE A 7 -18.79 -18.91 -15.15
CA ILE A 7 -17.46 -18.35 -15.40
C ILE A 7 -16.39 -19.45 -15.46
N ALA A 8 -16.46 -20.45 -14.58
CA ALA A 8 -15.53 -21.57 -14.59
C ALA A 8 -15.66 -22.44 -15.85
N PHE A 9 -16.87 -22.58 -16.38
CA PHE A 9 -17.10 -23.27 -17.64
C PHE A 9 -16.54 -22.48 -18.82
N ALA A 10 -16.87 -21.19 -18.93
CA ALA A 10 -16.34 -20.32 -19.98
C ALA A 10 -14.81 -20.27 -19.95
N ALA A 11 -14.19 -20.17 -18.77
CA ALA A 11 -12.73 -20.16 -18.63
C ALA A 11 -12.04 -21.43 -19.17
N ARG A 12 -12.73 -22.57 -19.21
CA ARG A 12 -12.19 -23.84 -19.75
C ARG A 12 -12.23 -23.90 -21.27
N GLU A 13 -13.11 -23.13 -21.92
CA GLU A 13 -13.21 -23.06 -23.38
C GLU A 13 -12.09 -22.20 -24.01
N LEU A 14 -11.41 -21.38 -23.20
CA LEU A 14 -10.28 -20.56 -23.65
C LEU A 14 -9.01 -21.39 -23.87
N THR A 15 -8.10 -20.85 -24.67
CA THR A 15 -6.78 -21.44 -24.90
C THR A 15 -5.91 -21.43 -23.63
N LEU A 16 -4.91 -22.30 -23.58
CA LEU A 16 -3.99 -22.39 -22.42
C LEU A 16 -3.26 -21.08 -22.12
N GLU A 17 -2.98 -20.26 -23.13
CA GLU A 17 -2.31 -18.96 -22.93
C GLU A 17 -3.25 -17.95 -22.28
N GLU A 18 -4.50 -17.88 -22.74
CA GLU A 18 -5.50 -16.98 -22.18
C GLU A 18 -5.88 -17.37 -20.74
N GLN A 19 -5.95 -18.67 -20.45
CA GLN A 19 -6.15 -19.16 -19.08
C GLN A 19 -5.04 -18.69 -18.13
N ARG A 20 -3.78 -18.72 -18.58
CA ARG A 20 -2.64 -18.23 -17.80
C ARG A 20 -2.70 -16.72 -17.59
N ALA A 21 -3.08 -15.96 -18.61
CA ALA A 21 -3.25 -14.52 -18.51
C ALA A 21 -4.37 -14.15 -17.51
N LEU A 22 -5.49 -14.88 -17.55
CA LEU A 22 -6.61 -14.69 -16.63
C LEU A 22 -6.21 -14.99 -15.18
N LEU A 23 -5.50 -16.10 -14.94
CA LEU A 23 -4.99 -16.43 -13.60
C LEU A 23 -4.03 -15.36 -13.07
N SER A 24 -3.10 -14.87 -13.90
CA SER A 24 -2.15 -13.81 -13.52
C SER A 24 -2.85 -12.50 -13.12
N ARG A 25 -3.94 -12.16 -13.83
CA ARG A 25 -4.75 -10.97 -13.50
C ARG A 25 -5.49 -11.16 -12.17
N LEU A 26 -6.09 -12.33 -11.94
CA LEU A 26 -6.80 -12.61 -10.69
C LEU A 26 -5.87 -12.60 -9.48
N THR A 27 -4.68 -13.20 -9.59
CA THR A 27 -3.70 -13.19 -8.49
C THR A 27 -3.19 -11.77 -8.21
N SER A 28 -2.99 -10.95 -9.25
CA SER A 28 -2.60 -9.55 -9.09
C SER A 28 -3.69 -8.73 -8.38
N ASN A 29 -4.97 -8.95 -8.72
CA ASN A 29 -6.09 -8.29 -8.06
C ASN A 29 -6.20 -8.69 -6.59
N LEU A 30 -6.05 -9.97 -6.26
CA LEU A 30 -6.06 -10.45 -4.87
C LEU A 30 -4.92 -9.81 -4.06
N LYS A 31 -3.72 -9.73 -4.62
CA LYS A 31 -2.57 -9.08 -3.97
C LYS A 31 -2.79 -7.58 -3.75
N ALA A 32 -3.49 -6.91 -4.68
CA ALA A 32 -3.86 -5.50 -4.55
C ALA A 32 -4.96 -5.27 -3.50
N GLU A 33 -5.87 -6.22 -3.31
CA GLU A 33 -6.88 -6.16 -2.24
C GLU A 33 -6.26 -6.48 -0.87
N GLU A 34 -5.33 -7.43 -0.79
CA GLU A 34 -4.55 -7.69 0.43
C GLU A 34 -3.77 -6.44 0.88
N SER A 35 -3.14 -5.70 -0.05
CA SER A 35 -2.43 -4.47 0.29
C SER A 35 -3.35 -3.32 0.69
N LYS A 36 -4.59 -3.27 0.19
CA LYS A 36 -5.62 -2.34 0.69
C LYS A 36 -6.13 -2.72 2.07
N SER A 37 -6.18 -4.00 2.42
CA SER A 37 -6.52 -4.45 3.78
C SER A 37 -5.44 -4.07 4.81
N ALA A 38 -4.21 -3.80 4.34
CA ALA A 38 -3.13 -3.26 5.16
C ALA A 38 -3.21 -1.74 5.38
N VAL A 39 -4.34 -1.10 5.07
CA VAL A 39 -4.67 0.22 5.62
C VAL A 39 -4.83 0.03 7.13
N LYS A 40 -3.73 0.22 7.84
CA LYS A 40 -3.69 0.20 9.31
C LYS A 40 -4.82 1.08 9.83
N GLU A 41 -5.74 0.47 10.56
CA GLU A 41 -6.84 1.18 11.19
C GLU A 41 -6.28 2.35 12.02
N ARG A 42 -6.89 3.53 11.89
CA ARG A 42 -6.48 4.70 12.69
C ARG A 42 -6.93 4.48 14.12
N VAL A 43 -6.01 4.06 14.97
CA VAL A 43 -6.27 3.85 16.40
C VAL A 43 -6.09 5.17 17.15
N PHE A 44 -7.17 5.68 17.75
CA PHE A 44 -7.12 6.89 18.59
C PHE A 44 -6.17 6.67 19.78
N GLY A 45 -5.25 7.61 20.00
CA GLY A 45 -4.26 7.51 21.08
C GLY A 45 -3.09 6.56 20.79
N LEU A 46 -2.94 6.03 19.58
CA LEU A 46 -1.77 5.26 19.18
C LEU A 46 -0.51 6.10 19.39
N GLY A 47 0.43 5.58 20.18
CA GLY A 47 1.69 6.26 20.48
C GLY A 47 1.58 7.41 21.49
N LYS A 48 0.43 7.66 22.14
CA LYS A 48 0.31 8.71 23.16
C LYS A 48 1.41 8.56 24.23
N GLY A 49 2.16 9.63 24.48
CA GLY A 49 3.27 9.67 25.45
C GLY A 49 4.57 8.98 24.99
N LYS A 50 4.60 8.36 23.80
CA LYS A 50 5.81 7.77 23.18
C LYS A 50 6.48 8.70 22.17
N TRP A 51 6.27 10.01 22.32
CA TRP A 51 6.79 11.03 21.43
C TRP A 51 8.07 11.54 22.07
N GLN A 52 9.17 11.52 21.33
CA GLN A 52 10.44 12.07 21.77
C GLN A 52 10.77 13.21 20.83
N ALA A 53 10.85 14.43 21.37
CA ALA A 53 11.46 15.54 20.66
C ALA A 53 12.97 15.49 20.91
N SER A 54 13.74 15.97 19.94
CA SER A 54 15.17 16.20 20.16
C SER A 54 15.34 17.34 21.17
N ASP A 55 16.41 17.29 21.97
CA ASP A 55 16.69 18.31 22.99
C ASP A 55 16.97 19.70 22.39
N ASP A 56 17.31 19.75 21.10
CA ASP A 56 17.60 20.95 20.32
C ASP A 56 16.44 21.39 19.41
N PHE A 57 15.24 20.81 19.56
CA PHE A 57 14.11 21.15 18.69
C PHE A 57 13.74 22.65 18.72
N ASP A 58 13.86 23.28 19.89
CA ASP A 58 13.59 24.71 20.08
C ASP A 58 14.84 25.58 19.82
N ALA A 59 15.98 24.99 19.44
CA ALA A 59 17.19 25.74 19.15
C ALA A 59 17.03 26.52 17.83
N PRO A 60 17.58 27.75 17.75
CA PRO A 60 17.62 28.46 16.48
C PRO A 60 18.42 27.65 15.45
N LEU A 61 17.84 27.51 14.26
CA LEU A 61 18.53 26.84 13.17
C LEU A 61 19.74 27.66 12.72
N PRO A 62 20.87 27.02 12.37
CA PRO A 62 22.07 27.72 11.92
C PRO A 62 21.82 28.60 10.69
N ASP A 63 22.59 29.66 10.54
CA ASP A 63 22.45 30.58 9.39
C ASP A 63 22.65 29.87 8.06
N GLU A 64 23.48 28.82 8.00
CA GLU A 64 23.69 28.00 6.80
C GLU A 64 22.42 27.22 6.39
N PHE A 65 21.51 26.95 7.33
CA PHE A 65 20.20 26.37 7.03
C PHE A 65 19.31 27.38 6.29
N TRP A 66 19.39 28.66 6.65
CA TRP A 66 18.59 29.73 6.07
C TRP A 66 19.18 30.29 4.78
N LEU A 67 20.51 30.44 4.72
CA LEU A 67 21.23 31.13 3.66
C LEU A 67 21.84 30.14 2.64
N GLY A 68 21.98 28.86 2.99
CA GLY A 68 22.72 27.88 2.21
C GLY A 68 24.24 28.01 2.42
N ARG A 69 24.98 26.93 2.16
CA ARG A 69 26.44 26.88 2.41
C ARG A 69 27.29 27.73 1.46
N ASP A 70 26.66 28.37 0.47
CA ASP A 70 27.32 29.11 -0.62
C ASP A 70 26.91 30.59 -0.66
N ALA A 71 26.30 31.13 0.40
CA ALA A 71 25.91 32.54 0.51
C ALA A 71 27.04 33.43 1.08
#